data_AF-A0A1V9Y6R0-F1
#
_entry.id   AF-A0A1V9Y6R0-F1
#
_cell.length_a   1.000
_cell.length_b   1.000
_cell.length_c   1.000
_cell.angle_alpha   90.00
_cell.angle_beta   90.00
_cell.angle_gamma   90.00
#
_symmetry.space_group_name_H-M   'P 1'
#
loop_
_entity.id
_entity.type
_entity.pdbx_description
1 polymer ?
#
loop_
_entity_poly.entity_id
_entity_poly.type
_entity_poly.pdbx_seq_one_letter_code
_entity_poly.pdbx_strand_id
1 'polypeptide(L)'
;MSKHDVRSGFHELTRQDTACCMKEQAEEWLSHCVEDDEFSSSASLHSIDLGKRIATNVYIGCLDMYAAFAIFLYYLCTFETFVVFFNTVVATTAYYYVNDMNASPYIFNYNLSWTLVTFAIISPIIMQTQQAYNRRESALLLIAECKALMVNFYMAHRQWIKPEKQALVPPALINRSKLIVRGIMYELCEMLSLPTITRGRHRFTSHGINESMAQQEKELLLRTRIAVGLRHLHGQVRELKCHGLTEGEASRLYQYLWMINSRVLSLVNIKMYRTPQATRSFTKVFVHILPFF
;
A
#
# COMPACT_ATOMS: atom_id res chain seq x y z
N MET A 1 -16.50 -1.01 -25.93
CA MET A 1 -16.75 -0.44 -24.59
C MET A 1 -15.58 0.45 -24.23
N SER A 2 -15.85 1.75 -24.15
CA SER A 2 -14.92 2.74 -23.61
C SER A 2 -14.63 2.43 -22.13
N LYS A 3 -13.51 2.94 -21.61
CA LYS A 3 -13.18 2.84 -20.17
C LYS A 3 -14.32 3.40 -19.29
N HIS A 4 -14.93 4.49 -19.75
CA HIS A 4 -16.06 5.12 -19.07
C HIS A 4 -17.28 4.18 -18.99
N ASP A 5 -17.68 3.57 -20.11
CA ASP A 5 -18.85 2.67 -20.17
C ASP A 5 -18.69 1.41 -19.31
N VAL A 6 -17.46 0.87 -19.26
CA VAL A 6 -17.17 -0.27 -18.39
C VAL A 6 -17.30 0.13 -16.93
N ARG A 7 -16.82 1.33 -16.59
CA ARG A 7 -16.84 1.82 -15.22
C ARG A 7 -18.27 2.14 -14.77
N SER A 8 -19.04 2.86 -15.58
CA SER A 8 -20.44 3.16 -15.27
C SER A 8 -21.28 1.89 -15.13
N GLY A 9 -21.15 0.95 -16.08
CA GLY A 9 -21.88 -0.33 -16.02
C GLY A 9 -21.48 -1.20 -14.83
N PHE A 10 -20.19 -1.24 -14.48
CA PHE A 10 -19.73 -1.98 -13.30
C PHE A 10 -20.20 -1.33 -12.00
N HIS A 11 -20.14 0.00 -11.91
CA HIS A 11 -20.64 0.75 -10.77
C HIS A 11 -22.14 0.51 -10.58
N GLU A 12 -22.94 0.56 -11.66
CA GLU A 12 -24.37 0.33 -11.60
C GLU A 12 -24.68 -1.09 -11.10
N LEU A 13 -23.97 -2.10 -11.64
CA LEU A 13 -24.12 -3.49 -11.25
C LEU A 13 -23.77 -3.75 -9.78
N THR A 14 -22.79 -3.01 -9.24
CA THR A 14 -22.31 -3.18 -7.86
C THR A 14 -22.95 -2.22 -6.86
N ARG A 15 -23.72 -1.20 -7.31
CA ARG A 15 -24.22 -0.10 -6.46
C ARG A 15 -25.10 -0.56 -5.30
N GLN A 16 -26.05 -1.47 -5.56
CA GLN A 16 -26.98 -1.95 -4.53
C GLN A 16 -26.27 -2.84 -3.52
N ASP A 17 -25.45 -3.78 -4.00
CA ASP A 17 -24.73 -4.74 -3.16
C ASP A 17 -23.60 -4.08 -2.35
N THR A 18 -22.95 -3.05 -2.90
CA THR A 18 -21.94 -2.27 -2.19
C THR A 18 -22.55 -1.43 -1.08
N ALA A 19 -23.73 -0.83 -1.28
CA ALA A 19 -24.41 -0.08 -0.22
C ALA A 19 -24.80 -0.99 0.96
N CYS A 20 -25.22 -2.23 0.69
CA CYS A 20 -25.50 -3.22 1.73
C CYS A 20 -24.23 -3.63 2.48
N CYS A 21 -23.17 -3.99 1.76
CA CYS A 21 -21.89 -4.38 2.36
C CYS A 21 -21.19 -3.24 3.10
N MET A 22 -21.33 -2.00 2.62
CA MET A 22 -20.81 -0.83 3.34
C MET A 22 -21.59 -0.53 4.62
N LYS A 23 -22.90 -0.82 4.69
CA LYS A 23 -23.66 -0.73 5.96
C LYS A 23 -23.17 -1.76 6.97
N GLU A 24 -22.98 -3.00 6.53
CA GLU A 24 -22.47 -4.10 7.36
C GLU A 24 -21.04 -3.82 7.86
N GLN A 25 -20.16 -3.28 7.00
CA GLN A 25 -18.83 -2.82 7.42
C GLN A 25 -18.89 -1.54 8.26
N ALA A 26 -19.79 -0.59 7.99
CA ALA A 26 -19.92 0.62 8.79
C ALA A 26 -20.36 0.30 10.23
N GLU A 27 -21.24 -0.69 10.42
CA GLU A 27 -21.62 -1.20 11.75
C GLU A 27 -20.42 -1.82 12.50
N GLU A 28 -19.49 -2.46 11.79
CA GLU A 28 -18.24 -3.00 12.35
C GLU A 28 -17.21 -1.89 12.65
N TRP A 29 -17.07 -0.88 11.77
CA TRP A 29 -16.15 0.26 11.93
C TRP A 29 -16.62 1.29 12.96
N LEU A 30 -17.93 1.47 13.16
CA LEU A 30 -18.51 2.37 14.17
C LEU A 30 -18.26 1.89 15.61
N SER A 31 -17.88 0.63 15.81
CA SER A 31 -17.43 0.14 17.12
C SER A 31 -16.03 0.64 17.53
N HIS A 32 -15.27 1.21 16.59
CA HIS A 32 -13.85 1.55 16.79
C HIS A 32 -13.51 3.04 16.72
N CYS A 33 -14.46 3.92 16.40
CA CYS A 33 -14.21 5.35 16.26
C CYS A 33 -15.35 6.18 16.86
N VAL A 34 -15.25 6.51 18.15
CA VAL A 34 -15.93 7.66 18.75
C VAL A 34 -14.85 8.55 19.34
N GLU A 35 -14.55 9.66 18.66
CA GLU A 35 -14.41 11.00 19.24
C GLU A 35 -14.10 12.03 18.12
N ASP A 36 -15.01 13.01 18.04
CA ASP A 36 -14.92 14.43 17.69
C ASP A 36 -14.75 14.97 16.25
N ASP A 37 -15.88 15.54 15.82
CA ASP A 37 -16.15 16.93 15.41
C ASP A 37 -15.94 17.47 13.98
N GLU A 38 -16.98 18.24 13.61
CA GLU A 38 -17.29 18.94 12.38
C GLU A 38 -16.24 19.97 11.95
N PHE A 39 -15.92 20.02 10.65
CA PHE A 39 -15.80 21.31 9.94
C PHE A 39 -15.92 21.16 8.42
N SER A 40 -16.76 22.02 7.83
CA SER A 40 -17.02 22.15 6.40
C SER A 40 -15.86 22.78 5.62
N SER A 41 -15.71 22.41 4.34
CA SER A 41 -15.96 23.31 3.18
C SER A 41 -15.00 23.10 1.99
N SER A 42 -15.63 22.84 0.84
CA SER A 42 -15.31 23.29 -0.53
C SER A 42 -13.88 23.19 -1.06
N ALA A 43 -13.66 22.32 -2.04
CA ALA A 43 -12.58 22.44 -3.01
C ALA A 43 -13.16 22.78 -4.40
N SER A 44 -13.15 24.07 -4.72
CA SER A 44 -13.42 24.59 -6.06
C SER A 44 -12.19 24.45 -6.96
N LEU A 45 -12.47 24.02 -8.19
CA LEU A 45 -11.57 23.82 -9.31
C LEU A 45 -11.17 25.17 -9.94
N HIS A 46 -9.89 25.60 -9.94
CA HIS A 46 -9.32 26.37 -11.07
C HIS A 46 -7.80 26.69 -11.00
N SER A 47 -7.19 26.67 -12.19
CA SER A 47 -5.92 27.27 -12.68
C SER A 47 -4.76 27.47 -11.67
N ILE A 48 -3.74 26.63 -11.80
CA ILE A 48 -2.60 26.60 -10.90
C ILE A 48 -1.46 27.52 -11.38
N ASP A 49 -1.20 28.55 -10.58
CA ASP A 49 -0.05 29.45 -10.66
C ASP A 49 1.25 28.75 -10.22
N LEU A 50 2.33 28.88 -11.00
CA LEU A 50 3.60 28.17 -10.80
C LEU A 50 4.25 28.54 -9.46
N GLY A 51 4.11 29.80 -9.03
CA GLY A 51 4.63 30.28 -7.74
C GLY A 51 3.94 29.61 -6.55
N LYS A 52 2.61 29.46 -6.61
CA LYS A 52 1.85 28.74 -5.56
C LYS A 52 2.23 27.27 -5.49
N ARG A 53 2.49 26.62 -6.63
CA ARG A 53 3.00 25.23 -6.65
C ARG A 53 4.33 25.07 -5.92
N ILE A 54 5.28 25.97 -6.17
CA ILE A 54 6.60 25.90 -5.54
C ILE A 54 6.47 26.10 -4.03
N ALA A 55 5.72 27.13 -3.59
CA ALA A 55 5.50 27.40 -2.17
C ALA A 55 4.83 26.20 -1.45
N THR A 56 3.79 25.62 -2.05
CA THR A 56 3.12 24.44 -1.51
C THR A 56 4.06 23.23 -1.44
N ASN A 57 4.89 23.02 -2.46
CA ASN A 57 5.86 21.92 -2.47
C ASN A 57 6.93 22.09 -1.39
N VAL A 58 7.43 23.31 -1.17
CA VAL A 58 8.39 23.61 -0.11
C VAL A 58 7.76 23.37 1.25
N TYR A 59 6.54 23.88 1.49
CA TYR A 59 5.81 23.67 2.73
C TYR A 59 5.59 22.19 3.05
N ILE A 60 5.12 21.40 2.07
CA ILE A 60 4.94 19.95 2.21
C ILE A 60 6.28 19.26 2.48
N GLY A 61 7.36 19.69 1.82
CA GLY A 61 8.71 19.18 2.04
C GLY A 61 9.21 19.42 3.46
N CYS A 62 9.04 20.63 3.99
CA CYS A 62 9.40 20.98 5.36
C CYS A 62 8.61 20.16 6.39
N LEU A 63 7.30 19.98 6.18
CA LEU A 63 6.48 19.11 7.04
C LEU A 63 6.93 17.65 7.00
N ASP A 64 7.25 17.12 5.83
CA ASP A 64 7.76 15.75 5.67
C ASP A 64 9.12 15.56 6.37
N MET A 65 9.96 16.61 6.40
CA MET A 65 11.26 16.61 7.08
C MET A 65 11.10 16.71 8.59
N TYR A 66 10.27 17.62 9.08
CA TYR A 66 9.92 17.72 10.50
C TYR A 66 9.34 16.40 11.03
N ALA A 67 8.37 15.82 10.34
CA ALA A 67 7.79 14.54 10.73
C ALA A 67 8.83 13.41 10.71
N ALA A 68 9.78 13.41 9.77
CA ALA A 68 10.85 12.42 9.75
C ALA A 68 11.79 12.54 10.97
N PHE A 69 12.17 13.77 11.35
CA PHE A 69 12.97 14.03 12.55
C PHE A 69 12.22 13.65 13.83
N ALA A 70 10.94 14.03 13.97
CA ALA A 70 10.14 13.69 15.13
C ALA A 70 9.97 12.17 15.29
N ILE A 71 9.66 11.46 14.20
CA ILE A 71 9.58 9.99 14.19
C ILE A 71 10.91 9.36 14.55
N PHE A 72 12.00 9.86 13.96
CA PHE A 72 13.34 9.35 14.22
C PHE A 72 13.73 9.53 15.69
N LEU A 73 13.54 10.72 16.26
CA LEU A 73 13.79 10.98 17.68
C LEU A 73 12.93 10.09 18.58
N TYR A 74 11.64 9.93 18.26
CA TYR A 74 10.75 9.06 19.03
C TYR A 74 11.21 7.60 19.04
N TYR A 75 11.60 7.05 17.88
CA TYR A 75 12.08 5.66 17.80
C TYR A 75 13.52 5.47 18.27
N LEU A 76 14.36 6.50 18.21
CA LEU A 76 15.73 6.46 18.68
C LEU A 76 15.80 6.59 20.19
N CYS A 77 14.91 7.35 20.82
CA CYS A 77 14.90 7.61 22.25
C CYS A 77 14.28 6.42 23.02
N THR A 78 14.98 5.28 23.04
CA THR A 78 14.62 4.11 23.85
C THR A 78 15.50 4.03 25.10
N PHE A 79 15.02 3.33 26.13
CA PHE A 79 15.81 3.09 27.33
C PHE A 79 17.20 2.48 27.02
N GLU A 80 17.26 1.56 26.06
CA GLU A 80 18.53 0.96 25.63
C GLU A 80 19.51 1.99 25.06
N THR A 81 19.04 2.93 24.23
CA THR A 81 19.92 3.99 23.70
C THR A 81 20.46 4.91 24.79
N PHE A 82 19.66 5.20 25.82
CA PHE A 82 20.12 5.97 26.97
C PHE A 82 21.20 5.22 27.75
N VAL A 83 21.04 3.91 27.95
CA VAL A 83 22.04 3.07 28.62
C VAL A 83 23.34 3.04 27.81
N VAL A 84 23.27 2.86 26.49
CA VAL A 84 24.46 2.86 25.62
C VAL A 84 25.14 4.23 25.63
N PHE A 85 24.37 5.32 25.55
CA PHE A 85 24.91 6.67 25.62
C PHE A 85 25.63 6.93 26.95
N PHE A 86 24.99 6.61 28.08
CA PHE A 86 25.58 6.76 29.39
C PHE A 86 26.85 5.91 29.54
N ASN A 87 26.82 4.64 29.12
CA ASN A 87 27.99 3.77 29.14
C ASN A 87 29.14 4.32 28.27
N THR A 88 28.83 4.86 27.09
CA THR A 88 29.84 5.45 26.20
C THR A 88 30.47 6.69 26.81
N VAL A 89 29.67 7.57 27.43
CA VAL A 89 30.16 8.77 28.13
C VAL A 89 31.02 8.35 29.33
N VAL A 90 30.51 7.48 30.19
CA VAL A 90 31.22 7.00 31.39
C VAL A 90 32.53 6.31 31.01
N ALA A 91 32.53 5.43 30.01
CA ALA A 91 33.75 4.79 29.52
C ALA A 91 34.74 5.84 29.02
N THR A 92 34.32 6.73 28.12
CA THR A 92 35.20 7.77 27.55
C THR A 92 35.79 8.69 28.63
N THR A 93 34.97 9.12 29.59
CA THR A 93 35.39 9.97 30.71
C THR A 93 36.32 9.22 31.67
N ALA A 94 35.99 7.98 32.05
CA ALA A 94 36.85 7.15 32.90
C ALA A 94 38.23 6.93 32.26
N TYR A 95 38.28 6.67 30.94
CA TYR A 95 39.53 6.54 30.21
C TYR A 95 40.37 7.82 30.22
N TYR A 96 39.75 8.99 30.09
CA TYR A 96 40.47 10.27 30.15
C TYR A 96 41.12 10.49 31.51
N TYR A 97 40.40 10.25 32.61
CA TYR A 97 40.94 10.43 33.96
C TYR A 97 42.00 9.38 34.33
N VAL A 98 41.87 8.13 33.88
CA VAL A 98 42.91 7.09 34.11
C VAL A 98 44.20 7.42 33.37
N ASN A 99 44.11 8.02 32.19
CA ASN A 99 45.28 8.44 31.42
C ASN A 99 45.99 9.67 32.03
N ASP A 100 45.24 10.56 32.68
CA ASP A 100 45.81 11.73 33.38
C ASP A 100 46.50 11.33 34.71
N MET A 101 45.97 10.33 35.42
CA MET A 101 46.54 9.85 36.69
C MET A 101 47.77 8.94 36.52
N ASN A 102 47.81 8.12 35.47
CA ASN A 102 48.98 7.33 35.12
C ASN A 102 49.76 8.09 34.05
N ALA A 103 50.79 8.84 34.44
CA ALA A 103 51.71 9.62 33.58
C ALA A 103 52.46 8.75 32.53
N SER A 104 51.72 8.09 31.66
CA SER A 104 52.21 7.21 30.61
C SER A 104 52.37 8.04 29.32
N PRO A 105 53.48 7.91 28.59
CA PRO A 105 53.80 8.77 27.45
C PRO A 105 53.00 8.44 26.16
N TYR A 106 51.97 7.59 26.24
CA TYR A 106 51.21 7.15 25.07
C TYR A 106 49.98 8.04 24.87
N ILE A 107 50.14 9.09 24.05
CA ILE A 107 49.02 9.89 23.55
C ILE A 107 48.19 8.99 22.63
N PHE A 108 47.05 8.49 23.12
CA PHE A 108 46.19 7.61 22.34
C PHE A 108 45.47 8.41 21.24
N ASN A 109 45.91 8.24 19.99
CA ASN A 109 45.29 8.86 18.82
C ASN A 109 44.21 7.89 18.27
N TYR A 110 42.96 8.08 18.67
CA TYR A 110 41.84 7.22 18.25
C TYR A 110 41.43 7.59 16.82
N ASN A 111 42.12 7.03 15.83
CA ASN A 111 41.72 7.16 14.43
C ASN A 111 40.62 6.13 14.15
N LEU A 112 39.39 6.43 14.60
CA LEU A 112 38.23 5.60 14.26
C LEU A 112 38.15 5.54 12.74
N SER A 113 38.29 4.34 12.17
CA SER A 113 38.23 4.19 10.74
C SER A 113 36.83 4.60 10.26
N TRP A 114 36.75 5.74 9.59
CA TRP A 114 35.54 6.21 8.92
C TRP A 114 34.95 5.15 7.98
N THR A 115 35.78 4.21 7.50
CA THR A 115 35.35 3.03 6.75
C THR A 115 34.41 2.12 7.54
N LEU A 116 34.67 1.87 8.84
CA LEU A 116 33.81 1.03 9.68
C LEU A 116 32.45 1.69 9.92
N VAL A 117 32.45 2.99 10.20
CA VAL A 117 31.22 3.78 10.38
C VAL A 117 30.40 3.77 9.09
N THR A 118 31.06 4.00 7.96
CA THR A 118 30.41 4.00 6.63
C THR A 118 29.82 2.64 6.29
N PHE A 119 30.54 1.54 6.55
CA PHE A 119 30.04 0.18 6.29
C PHE A 119 28.82 -0.16 7.14
N ALA A 120 28.84 0.19 8.43
CA ALA A 120 27.73 -0.03 9.36
C ALA A 120 26.44 0.67 8.91
N ILE A 121 26.55 1.79 8.20
CA ILE A 121 25.39 2.58 7.78
C ILE A 121 24.94 2.23 6.35
N ILE A 122 25.86 2.02 5.42
CA ILE A 122 25.53 1.67 4.04
C ILE A 122 24.87 0.29 3.96
N SER A 123 25.33 -0.68 4.77
CA SER A 123 24.82 -2.06 4.74
C SER A 123 23.28 -2.14 4.98
N PRO A 124 22.72 -1.52 6.03
CA PRO A 124 21.27 -1.43 6.20
C PRO A 124 20.53 -0.74 5.05
N ILE A 125 21.12 0.29 4.42
CA ILE A 125 20.51 1.01 3.30
C ILE A 125 20.42 0.10 2.07
N ILE A 126 21.46 -0.67 1.78
CA ILE A 126 21.46 -1.66 0.69
C ILE A 126 20.39 -2.72 0.94
N MET A 127 20.32 -3.27 2.16
CA MET A 127 19.32 -4.28 2.51
C MET A 127 17.88 -3.78 2.32
N GLN A 128 17.57 -2.56 2.79
CA GLN A 128 16.25 -1.95 2.60
C GLN A 128 15.90 -1.77 1.12
N THR A 129 16.89 -1.37 0.33
CA THR A 129 16.75 -1.16 -1.11
C THR A 129 16.44 -2.48 -1.81
N GLN A 130 17.14 -3.56 -1.47
CA GLN A 130 16.84 -4.89 -2.00
C GLN A 130 15.42 -5.35 -1.66
N GLN A 131 14.97 -5.15 -0.42
CA GLN A 131 13.60 -5.48 -0.01
C GLN A 131 12.56 -4.67 -0.77
N ALA A 132 12.86 -3.42 -1.15
CA ALA A 132 11.98 -2.64 -2.01
C ALA A 132 11.88 -3.22 -3.43
N TYR A 133 12.99 -3.66 -4.02
CA TYR A 133 13.00 -4.30 -5.34
C TYR A 133 12.26 -5.64 -5.33
N ASN A 134 12.53 -6.52 -4.36
CA ASN A 134 11.86 -7.82 -4.24
C ASN A 134 10.33 -7.68 -4.16
N ARG A 135 9.83 -6.68 -3.42
CA ARG A 135 8.39 -6.40 -3.34
C ARG A 135 7.82 -5.89 -4.64
N ARG A 136 8.56 -5.05 -5.37
CA ARG A 136 8.14 -4.58 -6.71
C ARG A 136 8.03 -5.74 -7.68
N GLU A 137 9.02 -6.62 -7.72
CA GLU A 137 9.00 -7.81 -8.58
C GLU A 137 7.85 -8.74 -8.24
N SER A 138 7.66 -9.02 -6.95
CA SER A 138 6.52 -9.82 -6.45
C SER A 138 5.18 -9.21 -6.86
N ALA A 139 5.01 -7.88 -6.75
CA ALA A 139 3.78 -7.20 -7.17
C ALA A 139 3.56 -7.31 -8.69
N LEU A 140 4.61 -7.17 -9.50
CA LEU A 140 4.51 -7.30 -10.95
C LEU A 140 4.09 -8.71 -11.37
N LEU A 141 4.66 -9.74 -10.73
CA LEU A 141 4.28 -11.14 -10.96
C LEU A 141 2.81 -11.37 -10.61
N LEU A 142 2.35 -10.92 -9.45
CA LEU A 142 0.95 -11.04 -9.03
C LEU A 142 -0.02 -10.32 -9.97
N ILE A 143 0.36 -9.15 -10.49
CA ILE A 143 -0.44 -8.42 -11.50
C ILE A 143 -0.54 -9.23 -12.80
N ALA A 144 0.58 -9.79 -13.27
CA ALA A 144 0.62 -10.60 -14.48
C ALA A 144 -0.23 -11.86 -14.34
N GLU A 145 -0.11 -12.57 -13.22
CA GLU A 145 -0.90 -13.75 -12.90
C GLU A 145 -2.39 -13.43 -12.81
N CYS A 146 -2.76 -12.36 -12.09
CA CYS A 146 -4.15 -11.94 -11.96
C CYS A 146 -4.77 -11.62 -13.33
N LYS A 147 -4.05 -10.89 -14.19
CA LYS A 147 -4.47 -10.61 -15.57
C LYS A 147 -4.63 -11.89 -16.39
N ALA A 148 -3.67 -12.81 -16.33
CA ALA A 148 -3.73 -14.07 -17.06
C ALA A 148 -4.94 -14.92 -16.64
N LEU A 149 -5.17 -15.04 -15.33
CA LEU A 149 -6.30 -15.78 -14.76
C LEU A 149 -7.65 -15.15 -15.17
N MET A 150 -7.77 -13.83 -15.11
CA MET A 150 -8.97 -13.11 -15.55
C MET A 150 -9.27 -13.30 -17.03
N VAL A 151 -8.24 -13.30 -17.89
CA VAL A 151 -8.40 -13.58 -19.33
C VAL A 151 -8.82 -15.03 -19.55
N ASN A 152 -8.20 -15.99 -18.86
CA ASN A 152 -8.55 -17.41 -18.95
C ASN A 152 -9.99 -17.66 -18.48
N PHE A 153 -10.43 -16.99 -17.40
CA PHE A 153 -11.80 -17.04 -16.93
C PHE A 153 -12.79 -16.55 -17.99
N TYR A 154 -12.50 -15.42 -18.64
CA TYR A 154 -13.33 -14.91 -19.74
C TYR A 154 -13.33 -15.83 -20.98
N MET A 155 -12.19 -16.42 -21.33
CA MET A 155 -12.12 -17.38 -22.45
C MET A 155 -12.91 -18.64 -22.17
N ALA A 156 -12.88 -19.14 -20.93
CA ALA A 156 -13.69 -20.27 -20.49
C ALA A 156 -15.20 -20.02 -20.66
N HIS A 157 -15.68 -18.80 -20.40
CA HIS A 157 -17.08 -18.41 -20.63
C HIS A 157 -17.50 -18.45 -22.11
N ARG A 158 -16.53 -18.42 -23.03
CA ARG A 158 -16.80 -18.44 -24.48
C ARG A 158 -16.57 -19.79 -25.13
N GLN A 159 -15.64 -20.60 -24.62
CA GLN A 159 -15.12 -21.77 -25.33
C GLN A 159 -15.38 -23.10 -24.64
N TRP A 160 -15.61 -23.12 -23.32
CA TRP A 160 -15.70 -24.38 -22.57
C TRP A 160 -17.10 -25.00 -22.61
N ILE A 161 -18.12 -24.27 -23.07
CA ILE A 161 -19.44 -24.86 -23.29
C ILE A 161 -19.40 -25.63 -24.62
N LYS A 162 -19.98 -26.84 -24.62
CA LYS A 162 -20.08 -27.67 -25.83
C LYS A 162 -20.78 -26.88 -26.95
N PRO A 163 -20.34 -27.00 -28.22
CA PRO A 163 -20.87 -26.21 -29.33
C PRO A 163 -22.39 -26.35 -29.51
N GLU A 164 -22.94 -27.53 -29.21
CA GLU A 164 -24.37 -27.83 -29.25
C GLU A 164 -25.20 -26.98 -28.25
N LYS A 165 -24.64 -26.71 -27.07
CA LYS A 165 -25.31 -25.93 -26.01
C LYS A 165 -24.91 -24.46 -26.03
N GLN A 166 -23.88 -24.11 -26.79
CA GLN A 166 -23.37 -22.74 -26.93
C GLN A 166 -24.45 -21.77 -27.46
N ALA A 167 -25.30 -22.23 -28.38
CA ALA A 167 -26.40 -21.44 -28.92
C ALA A 167 -27.48 -21.08 -27.88
N LEU A 168 -27.57 -21.86 -26.79
CA LEU A 168 -28.52 -21.64 -25.70
C LEU A 168 -28.00 -20.62 -24.66
N VAL A 169 -26.72 -20.24 -24.74
CA VAL A 169 -26.10 -19.32 -23.79
C VAL A 169 -26.52 -17.89 -24.11
N PRO A 170 -27.14 -17.15 -23.18
CA PRO A 170 -27.50 -15.76 -23.41
C PRO A 170 -26.24 -14.91 -23.71
N PRO A 171 -26.21 -14.13 -24.80
CA PRO A 171 -25.07 -13.25 -25.09
C PRO A 171 -24.88 -12.18 -23.98
N ALA A 172 -25.94 -11.88 -23.24
CA ALA A 172 -25.91 -11.03 -22.04
C ALA A 172 -24.96 -11.58 -20.96
N LEU A 173 -24.88 -12.91 -20.78
CA LEU A 173 -24.03 -13.54 -19.77
C LEU A 173 -22.53 -13.30 -20.05
N ILE A 174 -22.14 -13.44 -21.32
CA ILE A 174 -20.77 -13.23 -21.79
C ILE A 174 -20.39 -11.74 -21.72
N ASN A 175 -21.34 -10.85 -22.07
CA ASN A 175 -21.11 -9.41 -21.95
C ASN A 175 -20.99 -8.98 -20.47
N ARG A 176 -21.81 -9.57 -19.58
CA ARG A 176 -21.72 -9.35 -18.14
C ARG A 176 -20.39 -9.85 -17.57
N SER A 177 -19.90 -11.02 -17.99
CA SER A 177 -18.60 -11.53 -17.53
C SER A 177 -17.44 -10.63 -17.95
N LYS A 178 -17.47 -10.16 -19.21
CA LYS A 178 -16.52 -9.18 -19.73
C LYS A 178 -16.54 -7.87 -18.93
N LEU A 179 -17.74 -7.38 -18.59
CA LEU A 179 -17.93 -6.17 -17.80
C LEU A 179 -17.36 -6.33 -16.40
N ILE A 180 -17.70 -7.41 -15.70
CA ILE A 180 -17.23 -7.68 -14.33
C ILE A 180 -15.71 -7.82 -14.30
N VAL A 181 -15.13 -8.66 -15.18
CA VAL A 181 -13.68 -8.88 -15.24
C VAL A 181 -12.93 -7.57 -15.49
N ARG A 182 -13.38 -6.76 -16.46
CA ARG A 182 -12.74 -5.46 -16.73
C ARG A 182 -12.98 -4.45 -15.60
N GLY A 183 -14.15 -4.45 -14.99
CA GLY A 183 -14.49 -3.61 -13.84
C GLY A 183 -13.55 -3.86 -12.66
N ILE A 184 -13.38 -5.13 -12.26
CA ILE A 184 -12.45 -5.53 -11.20
C ILE A 184 -11.02 -5.09 -11.53
N MET A 185 -10.57 -5.29 -12.77
CA MET A 185 -9.22 -4.87 -13.20
C MET A 185 -9.03 -3.35 -13.15
N TYR A 186 -10.03 -2.56 -13.54
CA TYR A 186 -9.95 -1.10 -13.45
C TYR A 186 -9.94 -0.61 -12.00
N GLU A 187 -10.80 -1.16 -11.15
CA GLU A 187 -10.83 -0.80 -9.72
C GLU A 187 -9.54 -1.25 -9.01
N LEU A 188 -8.99 -2.42 -9.36
CA LEU A 188 -7.69 -2.86 -8.86
C LEU A 188 -6.56 -1.91 -9.28
N CYS A 189 -6.52 -1.52 -10.56
CA CYS A 189 -5.55 -0.54 -11.05
C CYS A 189 -5.70 0.81 -10.35
N GLU A 190 -6.93 1.30 -10.16
CA GLU A 190 -7.19 2.54 -9.45
C GLU A 190 -6.74 2.44 -7.99
N MET A 191 -7.10 1.36 -7.30
CA MET A 191 -6.68 1.09 -5.93
C MET A 191 -5.16 1.03 -5.82
N LEU A 192 -4.46 0.36 -6.73
CA LEU A 192 -2.99 0.29 -6.74
C LEU A 192 -2.33 1.63 -7.10
N SER A 193 -3.02 2.50 -7.85
CA SER A 193 -2.54 3.83 -8.23
C SER A 193 -2.83 4.89 -7.17
N LEU A 194 -3.72 4.61 -6.21
CA LEU A 194 -3.96 5.53 -5.10
C LEU A 194 -2.67 5.76 -4.30
N PRO A 195 -2.45 6.97 -3.77
CA PRO A 195 -1.33 7.22 -2.88
C PRO A 195 -1.42 6.29 -1.66
N THR A 196 -0.31 6.10 -0.95
CA THR A 196 -0.29 5.33 0.30
C THR A 196 -0.36 6.27 1.50
N ILE A 197 -1.23 5.95 2.44
CA ILE A 197 -1.55 6.79 3.62
C ILE A 197 -0.51 6.63 4.75
N THR A 198 0.56 5.86 4.56
CA THR A 198 1.52 5.53 5.64
C THR A 198 2.59 6.60 5.91
N ARG A 199 2.46 7.83 5.39
CA ARG A 199 3.46 8.90 5.63
C ARG A 199 3.31 9.50 7.02
N GLY A 200 4.44 9.86 7.63
CA GLY A 200 4.50 10.56 8.92
C GLY A 200 3.60 11.79 8.99
N ARG A 201 3.50 12.60 7.93
CA ARG A 201 2.63 13.78 7.88
C ARG A 201 1.16 13.48 8.21
N HIS A 202 0.66 12.30 7.85
CA HIS A 202 -0.74 11.92 8.11
C HIS A 202 -1.00 11.56 9.58
N ARG A 203 0.05 11.38 10.39
CA ARG A 203 -0.07 11.10 11.83
C ARG A 203 0.15 12.35 12.70
N PHE A 204 0.94 13.31 12.22
CA PHE A 204 1.39 14.46 13.04
C PHE A 204 0.77 15.80 12.65
N THR A 205 -0.05 15.88 11.60
CA THR A 205 -0.65 17.15 11.14
C THR A 205 -2.15 17.02 10.95
N SER A 206 -2.93 18.00 11.41
CA SER A 206 -4.40 18.00 11.28
C SER A 206 -4.85 17.96 9.81
N HIS A 207 -4.14 18.69 8.93
CA HIS A 207 -4.39 18.64 7.48
C HIS A 207 -4.10 17.25 6.89
N GLY A 208 -3.00 16.60 7.32
CA GLY A 208 -2.64 15.27 6.87
C GLY A 208 -3.57 14.17 7.40
N ILE A 209 -4.17 14.36 8.58
CA ILE A 209 -5.18 13.47 9.14
C ILE A 209 -6.45 13.54 8.26
N ASN A 210 -6.94 14.72 7.91
CA ASN A 210 -8.12 14.85 7.05
C ASN A 210 -7.87 14.28 5.64
N GLU A 211 -6.69 14.52 5.05
CA GLU A 211 -6.28 13.89 3.78
C GLU A 211 -6.28 12.35 3.89
N SER A 212 -5.81 11.83 5.03
CA SER A 212 -5.77 10.39 5.29
C SER A 212 -7.16 9.77 5.37
N MET A 213 -8.11 10.43 6.06
CA MET A 213 -9.48 9.94 6.21
C MET A 213 -10.20 9.87 4.86
N ALA A 214 -10.15 10.96 4.08
CA ALA A 214 -10.78 11.01 2.76
C ALA A 214 -10.22 9.94 1.80
N GLN A 215 -8.92 9.66 1.91
CA GLN A 215 -8.26 8.65 1.09
C GLN A 215 -8.56 7.22 1.55
N GLN A 216 -8.70 7.00 2.86
CA GLN A 216 -9.07 5.72 3.44
C GLN A 216 -10.51 5.35 3.08
N GLU A 217 -11.43 6.31 3.10
CA GLU A 217 -12.81 6.13 2.63
C GLU A 217 -12.83 5.69 1.15
N LYS A 218 -12.08 6.40 0.30
CA LYS A 218 -11.96 6.02 -1.12
C LYS A 218 -11.40 4.61 -1.29
N GLU A 219 -10.39 4.25 -0.50
CA GLU A 219 -9.80 2.91 -0.55
C GLU A 219 -10.79 1.82 -0.10
N LEU A 220 -11.53 2.06 0.99
CA LEU A 220 -12.54 1.13 1.48
C LEU A 220 -13.59 0.88 0.40
N LEU A 221 -14.13 1.94 -0.19
CA LEU A 221 -15.11 1.84 -1.28
C LEU A 221 -14.61 1.01 -2.47
N LEU A 222 -13.35 1.19 -2.89
CA LEU A 222 -12.75 0.40 -3.97
C LEU A 222 -12.62 -1.07 -3.59
N ARG A 223 -12.20 -1.37 -2.36
CA ARG A 223 -12.08 -2.75 -1.87
C ARG A 223 -13.43 -3.45 -1.83
N THR A 224 -14.45 -2.79 -1.31
CA THR A 224 -15.81 -3.33 -1.24
C THR A 224 -16.35 -3.61 -2.65
N ARG A 225 -16.13 -2.70 -3.62
CA ARG A 225 -16.50 -2.94 -5.02
C ARG A 225 -15.78 -4.14 -5.65
N ILE A 226 -14.48 -4.29 -5.40
CA ILE A 226 -13.71 -5.44 -5.89
C ILE A 226 -14.27 -6.74 -5.28
N ALA A 227 -14.56 -6.76 -3.97
CA ALA A 227 -15.12 -7.92 -3.29
C ALA A 227 -16.50 -8.32 -3.84
N VAL A 228 -17.40 -7.34 -4.05
CA VAL A 228 -18.70 -7.56 -4.68
C VAL A 228 -18.55 -8.04 -6.12
N GLY A 229 -17.63 -7.46 -6.89
CA GLY A 229 -17.30 -7.91 -8.25
C GLY A 229 -16.85 -9.38 -8.28
N LEU A 230 -15.98 -9.78 -7.35
CA LEU A 230 -15.53 -11.17 -7.22
C LEU A 230 -16.70 -12.09 -6.85
N ARG A 231 -17.60 -11.67 -5.95
CA ARG A 231 -18.82 -12.41 -5.61
C ARG A 231 -19.71 -12.63 -6.84
N HIS A 232 -19.91 -11.61 -7.67
CA HIS A 232 -20.65 -11.78 -8.93
C HIS A 232 -19.95 -12.73 -9.90
N LEU A 233 -18.61 -12.68 -9.96
CA LEU A 233 -17.81 -13.62 -10.76
C LEU A 233 -18.03 -15.08 -10.32
N HIS A 234 -18.13 -15.32 -9.00
CA HIS A 234 -18.54 -16.62 -8.45
C HIS A 234 -19.95 -17.03 -8.88
N GLY A 235 -20.90 -16.08 -8.83
CA GLY A 235 -22.28 -16.32 -9.27
C GLY A 235 -22.38 -16.72 -10.74
N GLN A 236 -21.55 -16.13 -11.61
CA GLN A 236 -21.57 -16.46 -13.05
C GLN A 236 -21.16 -17.90 -13.36
N VAL A 237 -20.25 -18.49 -12.57
CA VAL A 237 -19.92 -19.91 -12.73
C VAL A 237 -21.14 -20.79 -12.46
N ARG A 238 -21.98 -20.42 -11.48
CA ARG A 238 -23.24 -21.11 -11.20
C ARG A 238 -24.22 -20.98 -12.37
N GLU A 239 -24.36 -19.77 -12.91
CA GLU A 239 -25.20 -19.53 -14.11
C GLU A 239 -24.72 -20.37 -15.30
N LEU A 240 -23.40 -20.46 -15.54
CA LEU A 240 -22.84 -21.32 -16.60
C LEU A 240 -23.14 -22.81 -16.40
N LYS A 241 -23.16 -23.31 -15.15
CA LYS A 241 -23.54 -24.71 -14.87
C LYS A 241 -24.97 -25.00 -15.33
N CYS A 242 -25.90 -24.06 -15.13
CA CYS A 242 -27.28 -24.19 -15.61
C CYS A 242 -27.37 -24.24 -17.15
N HIS A 243 -26.43 -23.61 -17.86
CA HIS A 243 -26.37 -23.59 -19.33
C HIS A 243 -25.54 -24.72 -19.95
N GLY A 244 -25.16 -25.73 -19.16
CA GLY A 244 -24.58 -26.98 -19.68
C GLY A 244 -23.05 -27.08 -19.60
N LEU A 245 -22.41 -26.26 -18.77
CA LEU A 245 -21.00 -26.46 -18.39
C LEU A 245 -20.83 -27.78 -17.62
N THR A 246 -19.81 -28.57 -17.97
CA THR A 246 -19.56 -29.84 -17.28
C THR A 246 -19.01 -29.62 -15.87
N GLU A 247 -19.19 -30.60 -14.96
CA GLU A 247 -18.73 -30.47 -13.57
C GLU A 247 -17.21 -30.31 -13.46
N GLY A 248 -16.44 -31.01 -14.31
CA GLY A 248 -14.98 -30.90 -14.34
C GLY A 248 -14.50 -29.50 -14.76
N GLU A 249 -15.13 -28.90 -15.76
CA GLU A 249 -14.84 -27.53 -16.20
C GLU A 249 -15.26 -26.49 -15.16
N ALA A 250 -16.40 -26.70 -14.51
CA ALA A 250 -16.85 -25.85 -13.41
C ALA A 250 -15.86 -25.85 -12.24
N SER A 251 -15.32 -27.03 -11.88
CA SER A 251 -14.30 -27.16 -10.83
C SER A 251 -13.04 -26.35 -11.18
N ARG A 252 -12.55 -26.43 -12.43
CA ARG A 252 -11.41 -25.62 -12.91
C ARG A 252 -11.69 -24.11 -12.84
N LEU A 253 -12.90 -23.68 -13.19
CA LEU A 253 -13.31 -22.27 -13.06
C LEU A 253 -13.29 -21.80 -11.60
N TYR A 254 -13.77 -22.62 -10.66
CA TYR A 254 -13.67 -22.29 -9.24
C TYR A 254 -12.22 -22.20 -8.75
N GLN A 255 -11.33 -23.07 -9.25
CA GLN A 255 -9.89 -22.97 -8.95
C GLN A 255 -9.29 -21.66 -9.46
N TYR A 256 -9.60 -21.27 -10.70
CA TYR A 256 -9.15 -19.99 -11.25
C TYR A 256 -9.64 -18.81 -10.42
N LEU A 257 -10.88 -18.89 -9.96
CA LEU A 257 -11.50 -17.84 -9.18
C LEU A 257 -10.92 -17.71 -7.77
N TRP A 258 -10.64 -18.84 -7.11
CA TRP A 258 -9.90 -18.85 -5.85
C TRP A 258 -8.50 -18.24 -6.02
N MET A 259 -7.79 -18.61 -7.09
CA MET A 259 -6.48 -18.02 -7.40
C MET A 259 -6.60 -16.51 -7.62
N ILE A 260 -7.58 -16.04 -8.41
CA ILE A 260 -7.82 -14.61 -8.62
C ILE A 260 -8.00 -13.89 -7.29
N ASN A 261 -8.87 -14.40 -6.41
CA ASN A 261 -9.14 -13.81 -5.11
C ASN A 261 -7.87 -13.72 -4.25
N SER A 262 -7.09 -14.81 -4.20
CA SER A 262 -5.82 -14.87 -3.47
C SER A 262 -4.78 -13.86 -4.00
N ARG A 263 -4.65 -13.72 -5.33
CA ARG A 263 -3.73 -12.74 -5.94
C ARG A 263 -4.17 -11.30 -5.69
N VAL A 264 -5.48 -11.01 -5.76
CA VAL A 264 -6.03 -9.69 -5.43
C VAL A 264 -5.73 -9.33 -3.98
N LEU A 265 -6.00 -10.23 -3.03
CA LEU A 265 -5.72 -9.99 -1.61
C LEU A 265 -4.22 -9.84 -1.34
N SER A 266 -3.38 -10.64 -1.99
CA SER A 266 -1.93 -10.52 -1.87
C SER A 266 -1.42 -9.17 -2.39
N LEU A 267 -1.98 -8.66 -3.49
CA LEU A 267 -1.67 -7.32 -4.02
C LEU A 267 -2.10 -6.22 -3.05
N VAL A 268 -3.28 -6.35 -2.46
CA VAL A 268 -3.77 -5.44 -1.41
C VAL A 268 -2.80 -5.43 -0.22
N ASN A 269 -2.35 -6.60 0.21
CA ASN A 269 -1.40 -6.73 1.32
C ASN A 269 -0.05 -6.09 1.01
N ILE A 270 0.52 -6.30 -0.19
CA ILE A 270 1.78 -5.65 -0.58
C ILE A 270 1.63 -4.13 -0.64
N LYS A 271 0.46 -3.62 -1.07
CA LYS A 271 0.20 -2.18 -1.08
C LYS A 271 0.16 -1.61 0.36
N MET A 272 -0.51 -2.31 1.28
CA MET A 272 -0.70 -1.89 2.67
C MET A 272 0.58 -2.00 3.50
N TYR A 273 1.20 -3.17 3.47
CA TYR A 273 2.40 -3.49 4.25
C TYR A 273 3.65 -3.10 3.47
N ARG A 274 3.96 -1.80 3.51
CA ARG A 274 5.17 -1.23 2.93
C ARG A 274 6.33 -1.16 3.92
N THR A 275 7.43 -0.55 3.49
CA THR A 275 8.64 -0.37 4.31
C THR A 275 8.25 0.36 5.59
N PRO A 276 8.67 -0.13 6.76
CA PRO A 276 8.31 0.48 8.02
C PRO A 276 8.74 1.94 8.04
N GLN A 277 7.85 2.79 8.57
CA GLN A 277 8.02 4.24 8.53
C GLN A 277 9.29 4.69 9.27
N ALA A 278 9.64 4.01 10.37
CA ALA A 278 10.86 4.28 11.14
C ALA A 278 12.13 4.20 10.26
N THR A 279 12.28 3.10 9.54
CA THR A 279 13.41 2.83 8.65
C THR A 279 13.50 3.83 7.50
N ARG A 280 12.36 4.28 6.96
CA ARG A 280 12.32 5.34 5.94
C ARG A 280 12.72 6.71 6.50
N SER A 281 12.25 7.05 7.71
CA SER A 281 12.63 8.30 8.38
C SER A 281 14.11 8.32 8.72
N PHE A 282 14.67 7.20 9.20
CA PHE A 282 16.11 7.03 9.45
C PHE A 282 16.95 7.35 8.21
N THR A 283 16.68 6.67 7.09
CA THR A 283 17.44 6.88 5.84
C THR A 283 17.33 8.33 5.35
N LYS A 284 16.15 8.96 5.48
CA LYS A 284 15.96 10.37 5.12
C LYS A 284 16.84 11.31 5.95
N VAL A 285 16.79 11.16 7.28
CA VAL A 285 17.59 11.99 8.20
C VAL A 285 19.07 11.78 7.93
N PHE A 286 19.50 10.53 7.76
CA PHE A 286 20.90 10.18 7.55
C PHE A 286 21.49 10.78 6.27
N VAL A 287 20.77 10.73 5.14
CA VAL A 287 21.22 11.34 3.87
C VAL A 287 21.44 12.86 4.00
N HIS A 288 20.69 13.53 4.88
CA HIS A 288 20.88 14.97 5.12
C HIS A 288 22.04 15.26 6.08
N ILE A 289 22.36 14.34 6.98
CA ILE A 289 23.43 14.49 7.98
C ILE A 289 24.81 14.12 7.39
N LEU A 290 24.87 13.15 6.47
CA LEU A 290 26.12 12.62 5.92
C LEU A 290 27.08 13.69 5.36
N PRO A 291 26.65 14.75 4.64
CA PRO A 291 27.57 15.77 4.12
C PRO A 291 28.29 16.62 5.18
N PHE A 292 27.87 16.56 6.45
CA PHE A 292 28.49 17.32 7.54
C PHE A 292 29.69 16.61 8.18
N PHE A 293 29.92 15.34 7.83
CA PHE A 293 31.00 14.49 8.32
C PHE A 293 31.98 14.16 7.20
#